data_AF-A0AAV6IM51-F1
#
_entry.id   AF-A0AAV6IM51-F1
#
_cell.length_a   1.000
_cell.length_b   1.000
_cell.length_c   1.000
_cell.angle_alpha   90.00
_cell.angle_beta   90.00
_cell.angle_gamma   90.00
#
_symmetry.space_group_name_H-M   'P 1'
#
loop_
_entity.id
_entity.type
_entity.pdbx_description
1 polymer ?
#
loop_
_entity_poly.entity_id
_entity_poly.type
_entity_poly.pdbx_seq_one_letter_code
_entity_poly.pdbx_strand_id
1 'polypeptide(L)'
;MSAQQDHHEFILGNENSQTSGVVLEDFDSAFTNQFYHSHLDDLSNINSSSIVAAASIVARTLYILASNNKDLTATSLSAINVNASLVEELMGCLLSCEPGLSCGLVNHYISPTNTCPSHYVGVLVGEPSSTPYPGYISDVSRFLWNFLAEKTSIPSESASSACPKNCSGTNHLCVRSEKDGKGVCMVSTTRYVPAYSTRLKFESESWELLPPNSSDDPMGLVDPVWTESNWRTIGLQVYTVQHAFYDTIVLLAGVSLTILAYLAILLIRSIINKALKQD
;
A
#
# COMPACT_ATOMS: atom_id res chain seq x y z
N MET A 1 5.98 -17.65 1.91
CA MET A 1 6.77 -17.79 0.66
C MET A 1 7.68 -16.58 0.45
N SER A 2 7.26 -15.35 0.80
CA SER A 2 8.08 -14.13 0.64
C SER A 2 9.47 -14.23 1.25
N ALA A 3 9.64 -14.44 2.56
CA ALA A 3 10.98 -14.34 3.19
C ALA A 3 11.99 -15.41 2.72
N GLN A 4 11.55 -16.64 2.46
CA GLN A 4 12.40 -17.69 1.88
C GLN A 4 12.78 -17.36 0.44
N GLN A 5 11.85 -16.77 -0.31
CA GLN A 5 12.09 -16.31 -1.68
C GLN A 5 13.01 -15.08 -1.71
N ASP A 6 12.84 -14.11 -0.81
CA ASP A 6 13.71 -12.95 -0.66
C ASP A 6 15.15 -13.38 -0.32
N HIS A 7 15.31 -14.39 0.56
CA HIS A 7 16.62 -14.95 0.87
C HIS A 7 17.21 -15.72 -0.33
N HIS A 8 16.38 -16.45 -1.06
CA HIS A 8 16.79 -17.14 -2.28
C HIS A 8 17.24 -16.16 -3.36
N GLU A 9 16.50 -15.06 -3.57
CA GLU A 9 16.86 -13.95 -4.46
C GLU A 9 18.18 -13.31 -4.04
N PHE A 10 18.40 -13.09 -2.73
CA PHE A 10 19.68 -12.60 -2.24
C PHE A 10 20.85 -13.54 -2.54
N ILE A 11 20.66 -14.86 -2.41
CA ILE A 11 21.68 -15.86 -2.76
C ILE A 11 21.94 -15.86 -4.26
N LEU A 12 20.89 -15.80 -5.08
CA LEU A 12 21.01 -15.85 -6.53
C LEU A 12 21.62 -14.57 -7.13
N GLY A 13 21.36 -13.40 -6.53
CA GLY A 13 21.91 -12.12 -6.95
C GLY A 13 23.37 -11.89 -6.53
N ASN A 14 23.93 -12.74 -5.66
CA ASN A 14 25.30 -12.61 -5.17
C ASN A 14 26.18 -13.70 -5.79
N GLU A 15 27.15 -13.33 -6.63
CA GLU A 15 28.13 -14.29 -7.19
C GLU A 15 28.95 -15.03 -6.11
N ASN A 16 28.94 -14.54 -4.85
CA ASN A 16 29.54 -15.20 -3.70
C ASN A 16 28.50 -15.97 -2.85
N SER A 17 28.28 -17.25 -3.20
CA SER A 17 27.45 -18.22 -2.44
C SER A 17 27.95 -18.57 -1.02
N GLN A 18 28.92 -17.82 -0.48
CA GLN A 18 29.49 -18.06 0.86
C GLN A 18 28.78 -17.32 1.99
N THR A 19 27.75 -16.52 1.70
CA THR A 19 27.03 -15.77 2.73
C THR A 19 26.09 -16.71 3.49
N SER A 20 26.32 -16.88 4.80
CA SER A 20 25.42 -17.66 5.66
C SER A 20 24.13 -16.88 5.91
N GLY A 21 22.99 -17.54 5.71
CA GLY A 21 21.69 -16.98 6.03
C GLY A 21 20.79 -17.99 6.72
N VAL A 22 19.76 -17.48 7.39
CA VAL A 22 18.81 -18.25 8.19
C VAL A 22 17.42 -17.70 7.92
N VAL A 23 16.47 -18.57 7.61
CA VAL A 23 15.05 -18.25 7.51
C VAL A 23 14.36 -18.84 8.74
N LEU A 24 13.55 -18.03 9.43
CA LEU A 24 12.77 -18.45 10.59
C LEU A 24 11.31 -18.55 10.18
N GLU A 25 10.74 -19.74 10.32
CA GLU A 25 9.38 -20.06 9.89
C GLU A 25 8.64 -20.80 11.01
N ASP A 26 7.30 -20.85 10.93
CA ASP A 26 6.43 -21.57 11.87
C ASP A 26 6.03 -22.97 11.36
N PHE A 27 6.67 -23.45 10.30
CA PHE A 27 6.44 -24.75 9.70
C PHE A 27 7.74 -25.39 9.17
N ASP A 28 7.74 -26.70 8.96
CA ASP A 28 8.90 -27.44 8.45
C ASP A 28 8.85 -27.71 6.94
N SER A 29 7.67 -28.07 6.40
CA SER A 29 7.53 -28.53 5.00
C SER A 29 6.32 -27.97 4.25
N ALA A 30 5.25 -27.59 4.94
CA ALA A 30 4.08 -26.97 4.35
C ALA A 30 3.53 -25.91 5.29
N PHE A 31 2.95 -24.83 4.76
CA PHE A 31 2.40 -23.75 5.57
C PHE A 31 1.38 -24.28 6.59
N THR A 32 1.56 -23.86 7.85
CA THR A 32 0.57 -24.08 8.90
C THR A 32 -0.69 -23.26 8.65
N ASN A 33 -0.55 -22.08 8.02
CA ASN A 33 -1.67 -21.19 7.69
C ASN A 33 -2.53 -21.76 6.55
N GLN A 34 -3.79 -22.08 6.85
CA GLN A 34 -4.76 -22.60 5.88
C GLN A 34 -5.37 -21.52 4.97
N PHE A 35 -5.20 -20.25 5.33
CA PHE A 35 -5.81 -19.11 4.65
C PHE A 35 -4.77 -18.21 3.98
N TYR A 36 -3.56 -18.71 3.71
CA TYR A 36 -2.46 -17.94 3.13
C TYR A 36 -2.91 -17.00 1.98
N HIS A 37 -2.72 -15.69 2.16
CA HIS A 37 -3.14 -14.62 1.23
C HIS A 37 -4.64 -14.57 0.86
N SER A 38 -5.50 -15.14 1.70
CA SER A 38 -6.96 -15.04 1.58
C SER A 38 -7.51 -13.89 2.42
N HIS A 39 -8.74 -13.48 2.12
CA HIS A 39 -9.51 -12.53 2.94
C HIS A 39 -9.86 -13.08 4.35
N LEU A 40 -9.66 -14.38 4.58
CA LEU A 40 -9.81 -15.04 5.87
C LEU A 40 -8.49 -15.13 6.66
N ASP A 41 -7.40 -14.59 6.11
CA ASP A 41 -6.10 -14.48 6.78
C ASP A 41 -6.11 -13.27 7.73
N ASP A 42 -6.81 -13.42 8.85
CA ASP A 42 -7.06 -12.35 9.80
C ASP A 42 -6.40 -12.57 11.17
N LEU A 43 -6.56 -11.58 12.05
CA LEU A 43 -5.99 -11.57 13.39
C LEU A 43 -6.39 -12.79 14.25
N SER A 44 -7.52 -13.46 13.95
CA SER A 44 -7.97 -14.63 14.72
C SER A 44 -7.06 -15.85 14.56
N ASN A 45 -6.25 -15.89 13.50
CA ASN A 45 -5.28 -16.97 13.24
C ASN A 45 -3.90 -16.70 13.85
N ILE A 46 -3.70 -15.60 14.57
CA ILE A 46 -2.37 -15.15 15.02
C ILE A 46 -2.30 -15.04 16.54
N ASN A 47 -1.25 -15.61 17.13
CA ASN A 47 -0.98 -15.53 18.58
C ASN A 47 0.05 -14.44 18.91
N SER A 48 -0.36 -13.42 19.66
CA SER A 48 0.51 -12.30 20.06
C SER A 48 1.71 -12.75 20.90
N SER A 49 1.53 -13.72 21.81
CA SER A 49 2.61 -14.22 22.68
C SER A 49 3.72 -14.90 21.88
N SER A 50 3.37 -15.60 20.79
CA SER A 50 4.33 -16.22 19.87
C SER A 50 5.16 -15.17 19.13
N ILE A 51 4.53 -14.06 18.71
CA ILE A 51 5.24 -12.94 18.07
C ILE A 51 6.22 -12.29 19.06
N VAL A 52 5.80 -12.06 20.31
CA VAL A 52 6.68 -11.51 21.36
C VAL A 52 7.88 -12.40 21.61
N ALA A 53 7.68 -13.72 21.69
CA ALA A 53 8.75 -14.69 21.88
C ALA A 53 9.72 -14.70 20.68
N ALA A 54 9.19 -14.76 19.45
CA ALA A 54 9.98 -14.74 18.22
C ALA A 54 10.80 -13.44 18.11
N ALA A 55 10.18 -12.27 18.32
CA ALA A 55 10.86 -10.98 18.29
C ALA A 55 11.96 -10.88 19.36
N SER A 56 11.74 -11.45 20.55
CA SER A 56 12.74 -11.48 21.62
C SER A 56 13.95 -12.33 21.26
N ILE A 57 13.73 -13.47 20.62
CA ILE A 57 14.81 -14.35 20.13
C ILE A 57 15.59 -13.62 19.02
N VAL A 58 14.91 -13.05 18.02
CA VAL A 58 15.57 -12.33 16.93
C VAL A 58 16.40 -11.16 17.45
N ALA A 59 15.84 -10.33 18.34
CA ALA A 59 16.55 -9.18 18.91
C ALA A 59 17.83 -9.58 19.66
N ARG A 60 17.76 -10.63 20.49
CA ARG A 60 18.93 -11.13 21.25
C ARG A 60 19.98 -11.76 20.33
N THR A 61 19.55 -12.52 19.33
CA THR A 61 20.45 -13.12 18.33
C THR A 61 21.17 -12.05 17.53
N LEU A 62 20.47 -11.03 17.05
CA LEU A 62 21.07 -9.89 16.34
C LEU A 62 22.08 -9.15 17.22
N TYR A 63 21.78 -8.96 18.51
CA TYR A 63 22.70 -8.35 19.45
C TYR A 63 23.99 -9.17 19.63
N ILE A 64 23.88 -10.50 19.77
CA ILE A 64 25.02 -11.42 19.87
C ILE A 64 25.89 -11.37 18.61
N LEU A 65 25.27 -11.39 17.44
CA LEU A 65 25.97 -11.31 16.16
C LEU A 65 26.68 -9.97 15.99
N ALA A 66 26.02 -8.86 16.32
CA ALA A 66 26.58 -7.53 16.24
C ALA A 66 27.71 -7.28 17.26
N SER A 67 27.65 -7.89 18.45
CA SER A 67 28.69 -7.75 19.47
C SER A 67 29.90 -8.66 19.23
N ASN A 68 29.84 -9.56 18.23
CA ASN A 68 30.87 -10.56 17.96
C ASN A 68 31.27 -11.36 19.22
N ASN A 69 30.27 -11.73 20.01
CA ASN A 69 30.41 -12.41 21.30
C ASN A 69 31.22 -11.66 22.38
N LYS A 70 31.50 -10.37 22.19
CA LYS A 70 32.12 -9.52 23.21
C LYS A 70 31.05 -8.94 24.13
N ASP A 71 31.37 -8.82 25.42
CA ASP A 71 30.51 -8.21 26.45
C ASP A 71 29.11 -8.86 26.60
N LEU A 72 29.00 -10.15 26.31
CA LEU A 72 27.78 -10.93 26.55
C LEU A 72 27.70 -11.34 28.02
N THR A 73 26.75 -10.75 28.74
CA THR A 73 26.37 -11.19 30.08
C THR A 73 24.90 -11.62 30.05
N ALA A 74 24.52 -12.55 30.93
CA ALA A 74 23.12 -12.91 31.10
C ALA A 74 22.26 -11.67 31.40
N THR A 75 22.82 -10.71 32.13
CA THR A 75 22.20 -9.43 32.43
C THR A 75 21.95 -8.58 31.18
N SER A 76 22.93 -8.41 30.28
CA SER A 76 22.76 -7.63 29.05
C SER A 76 21.72 -8.25 28.10
N LEU A 77 21.70 -9.58 27.99
CA LEU A 77 20.69 -10.29 27.19
C LEU A 77 19.29 -10.21 27.81
N SER A 78 19.18 -10.26 29.14
CA SER A 78 17.89 -10.13 29.84
C SER A 78 17.32 -8.71 29.79
N ALA A 79 18.18 -7.69 29.63
CA ALA A 79 17.76 -6.31 29.46
C ALA A 79 17.10 -6.06 28.09
N ILE A 80 17.41 -6.87 27.09
CA ILE A 80 16.73 -6.86 25.79
C ILE A 80 15.38 -7.56 25.98
N ASN A 81 14.33 -6.75 26.06
CA ASN A 81 12.97 -7.19 26.26
C ASN A 81 12.03 -6.53 25.24
N VAL A 82 11.16 -7.34 24.64
CA VAL A 82 10.13 -6.86 23.73
C VAL A 82 8.93 -6.38 24.54
N ASN A 83 8.40 -5.21 24.18
CA ASN A 83 7.19 -4.70 24.81
C ASN A 83 5.96 -5.40 24.22
N ALA A 84 5.36 -6.32 24.98
CA ALA A 84 4.19 -7.08 24.55
C ALA A 84 2.98 -6.21 24.21
N SER A 85 2.75 -5.13 24.97
CA SER A 85 1.63 -4.20 24.71
C SER A 85 1.80 -3.47 23.37
N LEU A 86 3.04 -3.13 22.99
CA LEU A 86 3.31 -2.54 21.68
C LEU A 86 3.07 -3.54 20.54
N VAL A 87 3.40 -4.82 20.75
CA VAL A 87 3.12 -5.87 19.76
C VAL A 87 1.62 -6.02 19.55
N GLU A 88 0.84 -6.09 20.62
CA GLU A 88 -0.62 -6.17 20.53
C GLU A 88 -1.24 -4.93 19.86
N GLU A 89 -0.75 -3.74 20.19
CA GLU A 89 -1.20 -2.51 19.54
C GLU A 89 -0.87 -2.53 18.03
N LEU A 90 0.36 -2.90 17.64
CA LEU A 90 0.74 -3.04 16.24
C LEU A 90 -0.12 -4.06 15.50
N MET A 91 -0.41 -5.20 16.11
CA MET A 91 -1.30 -6.22 15.54
C MET A 91 -2.71 -5.67 15.33
N GLY A 92 -3.28 -4.98 16.31
CA GLY A 92 -4.60 -4.35 16.20
C GLY A 92 -4.65 -3.26 15.11
N CYS A 93 -3.55 -2.52 14.93
CA CYS A 93 -3.47 -1.47 13.91
C CYS A 93 -3.26 -2.02 12.49
N LEU A 94 -2.43 -3.05 12.33
CA LEU A 94 -1.95 -3.52 11.03
C LEU A 94 -2.68 -4.76 10.50
N LEU A 95 -3.40 -5.50 11.35
CA LEU A 95 -4.02 -6.78 10.99
C LEU A 95 -5.54 -6.82 11.23
N SER A 96 -6.14 -5.69 11.63
CA SER A 96 -7.60 -5.55 11.82
C SER A 96 -8.11 -4.27 11.18
N CYS A 97 -9.39 -4.24 10.82
CA CYS A 97 -10.09 -3.02 10.41
C CYS A 97 -10.58 -2.18 11.59
N GLU A 98 -10.67 -2.76 12.79
CA GLU A 98 -11.18 -2.08 13.99
C GLU A 98 -10.19 -2.26 15.14
N PRO A 99 -9.53 -1.18 15.63
CA PRO A 99 -9.55 0.19 15.10
C PRO A 99 -8.72 0.36 13.81
N GLY A 100 -7.92 -0.63 13.43
CA GLY A 100 -7.04 -0.60 12.26
C GLY A 100 -6.10 0.60 12.22
N LEU A 101 -5.89 1.17 11.05
CA LEU A 101 -5.05 2.36 10.86
C LEU A 101 -5.59 3.60 11.57
N SER A 102 -6.83 3.59 12.08
CA SER A 102 -7.36 4.65 12.93
C SER A 102 -6.97 4.50 14.42
N CYS A 103 -6.13 3.53 14.77
CA CYS A 103 -5.60 3.39 16.12
C CYS A 103 -4.74 4.60 16.54
N GLY A 104 -4.56 4.79 17.85
CA GLY A 104 -3.79 5.89 18.41
C GLY A 104 -2.34 5.92 17.92
N LEU A 105 -1.70 4.75 17.83
CA LEU A 105 -0.33 4.62 17.35
C LEU A 105 -0.15 5.13 15.90
N VAL A 106 -1.01 4.71 14.97
CA VAL A 106 -0.89 5.12 13.56
C VAL A 106 -1.23 6.61 13.38
N ASN A 107 -2.30 7.07 14.04
CA ASN A 107 -2.72 8.47 14.05
C ASN A 107 -1.69 9.42 14.69
N HIS A 108 -0.67 8.89 15.37
CA HIS A 108 0.45 9.67 15.90
C HIS A 108 1.49 10.00 14.83
N TYR A 109 1.58 9.22 13.75
CA TYR A 109 2.60 9.40 12.72
C TYR A 109 2.07 9.92 11.40
N ILE A 110 0.90 9.43 10.97
CA ILE A 110 0.35 9.73 9.65
C ILE A 110 -1.12 10.14 9.75
N SER A 111 -1.62 10.71 8.66
CA SER A 111 -3.04 10.91 8.42
C SER A 111 -3.50 9.84 7.43
N PRO A 112 -4.00 8.68 7.89
CA PRO A 112 -4.36 7.57 7.02
C PRO A 112 -5.59 7.92 6.17
N THR A 113 -5.62 7.40 4.94
CA THR A 113 -6.75 7.58 4.00
C THR A 113 -7.86 6.55 4.23
N ASN A 114 -7.50 5.38 4.75
CA ASN A 114 -8.43 4.28 5.03
C ASN A 114 -8.22 3.76 6.45
N THR A 115 -9.29 3.23 7.05
CA THR A 115 -9.22 2.59 8.37
C THR A 115 -8.68 1.16 8.28
N CYS A 116 -9.11 0.38 7.28
CA CYS A 116 -8.60 -0.97 7.09
C CYS A 116 -7.18 -0.96 6.49
N PRO A 117 -6.20 -1.62 7.12
CA PRO A 117 -4.87 -1.76 6.54
C PRO A 117 -4.93 -2.64 5.29
N SER A 118 -4.22 -2.22 4.24
CA SER A 118 -3.98 -3.04 3.05
C SER A 118 -2.49 -3.32 2.93
N HIS A 119 -2.15 -4.60 2.84
CA HIS A 119 -0.79 -5.08 2.57
C HIS A 119 -0.54 -5.34 1.09
N TYR A 120 -1.49 -4.94 0.23
CA TYR A 120 -1.26 -4.88 -1.19
C TYR A 120 -0.15 -3.87 -1.49
N VAL A 121 0.85 -4.29 -2.27
CA VAL A 121 2.05 -3.49 -2.56
C VAL A 121 1.78 -2.22 -3.36
N GLY A 122 0.60 -2.12 -4.00
CA GLY A 122 0.22 -0.98 -4.84
C GLY A 122 0.92 -1.00 -6.20
N VAL A 123 0.87 0.15 -6.87
CA VAL A 123 1.44 0.33 -8.22
C VAL A 123 2.35 1.54 -8.22
N LEU A 124 3.56 1.38 -8.76
CA LEU A 124 4.46 2.49 -9.05
C LEU A 124 4.05 3.17 -10.36
N VAL A 125 3.36 4.31 -10.24
CA VAL A 125 2.79 5.02 -11.40
C VAL A 125 3.82 5.84 -12.17
N GLY A 126 4.78 6.45 -11.45
CA GLY A 126 5.77 7.37 -12.04
C GLY A 126 7.21 6.95 -11.80
N GLU A 127 8.14 7.88 -12.03
CA GLU A 127 9.57 7.67 -11.85
C GLU A 127 9.90 7.17 -10.44
N PRO A 128 10.58 6.02 -10.30
CA PRO A 128 11.05 5.52 -9.01
C PRO A 128 11.95 6.53 -8.31
N SER A 129 11.62 6.86 -7.05
CA SER A 129 12.36 7.82 -6.25
C SER A 129 12.48 7.40 -4.80
N SER A 130 13.62 7.73 -4.18
CA SER A 130 13.84 7.56 -2.74
C SER A 130 13.02 8.52 -1.88
N THR A 131 12.40 9.53 -2.50
CA THR A 131 11.44 10.45 -1.87
C THR A 131 10.12 10.41 -2.65
N PRO A 132 9.34 9.32 -2.53
CA PRO A 132 8.13 9.15 -3.32
C PRO A 132 7.06 10.17 -2.94
N TYR A 133 6.16 10.45 -3.87
CA TYR A 133 4.95 11.21 -3.57
C TYR A 133 4.07 10.42 -2.59
N PRO A 134 3.65 10.99 -1.46
CA PRO A 134 2.88 10.25 -0.44
C PRO A 134 1.61 9.58 -0.97
N GLY A 135 0.93 10.18 -1.96
CA GLY A 135 -0.28 9.61 -2.53
C GLY A 135 -0.07 8.35 -3.38
N TYR A 136 1.18 7.97 -3.66
CA TYR A 136 1.52 6.71 -4.35
C TYR A 136 1.99 5.62 -3.39
N ILE A 137 2.05 5.91 -2.10
CA ILE A 137 2.58 5.00 -1.08
C ILE A 137 1.43 4.58 -0.16
N SER A 138 1.31 3.28 0.09
CA SER A 138 0.29 2.76 0.98
C SER A 138 0.43 3.33 2.40
N ASP A 139 -0.70 3.54 3.08
CA ASP A 139 -0.70 4.06 4.45
C ASP A 139 0.14 3.19 5.41
N VAL A 140 0.14 1.87 5.21
CA VAL A 140 0.99 0.93 5.96
C VAL A 140 2.47 1.26 5.79
N SER A 141 2.95 1.43 4.56
CA SER A 141 4.35 1.76 4.29
C SER A 141 4.74 3.14 4.83
N ARG A 142 3.85 4.14 4.71
CA ARG A 142 4.08 5.48 5.29
C ARG A 142 4.18 5.44 6.81
N PHE A 143 3.30 4.68 7.47
CA PHE A 143 3.35 4.46 8.91
C PHE A 143 4.63 3.75 9.33
N LEU A 144 4.96 2.60 8.72
CA LEU A 144 6.14 1.81 9.05
C LEU A 144 7.43 2.62 8.89
N TRP A 145 7.54 3.42 7.82
CA TRP A 145 8.69 4.29 7.62
C TRP A 145 8.85 5.30 8.76
N ASN A 146 7.78 6.00 9.14
CA ASN A 146 7.81 6.97 10.25
C ASN A 146 8.09 6.30 11.61
N PHE A 147 7.44 5.16 11.86
CA PHE A 147 7.60 4.38 13.09
C PHE A 147 9.03 3.87 13.25
N LEU A 148 9.60 3.26 12.20
CA LEU A 148 10.98 2.77 12.20
C LEU A 148 11.97 3.93 12.32
N ALA A 149 11.74 5.04 11.61
CA ALA A 149 12.62 6.20 11.67
C ALA A 149 12.75 6.74 13.10
N GLU A 150 11.65 6.83 13.84
CA GLU A 150 11.70 7.24 15.24
C GLU A 150 12.32 6.16 16.14
N LYS A 151 11.87 4.91 16.05
CA LYS A 151 12.33 3.84 16.96
C LYS A 151 13.81 3.51 16.83
N THR A 152 14.39 3.76 15.66
CA THR A 152 15.83 3.58 15.40
C THR A 152 16.62 4.88 15.46
N SER A 153 15.98 6.00 15.79
CA SER A 153 16.66 7.28 15.87
C SER A 153 17.67 7.34 17.02
N ILE A 154 18.75 8.09 16.81
CA ILE A 154 19.66 8.44 17.89
C ILE A 154 19.04 9.61 18.65
N PRO A 155 18.90 9.52 19.99
CA PRO A 155 18.45 10.64 20.81
C PRO A 155 19.42 11.81 20.61
N SER A 156 19.01 12.81 19.83
CA SER A 156 19.76 14.04 19.64
C SER A 156 19.22 15.11 20.57
N GLU A 157 20.09 15.79 21.32
CA GLU A 157 19.72 16.98 22.12
C GLU A 157 19.09 18.09 21.27
N SER A 158 19.28 18.05 19.94
CA SER A 158 18.76 19.03 18.97
C SER A 158 17.50 18.59 18.21
N ALA A 159 16.79 17.55 18.66
CA ALA A 159 15.56 17.04 18.03
C ALA A 159 14.34 18.00 18.10
N SER A 160 14.55 19.32 18.25
CA SER A 160 13.48 20.29 18.53
C SER A 160 13.12 21.19 17.35
N SER A 161 13.81 21.11 16.22
CA SER A 161 13.42 21.92 15.06
C SER A 161 12.22 21.30 14.35
N ALA A 162 11.08 21.99 14.41
CA ALA A 162 9.91 21.63 13.63
C ALA A 162 10.25 21.61 12.13
N CYS A 163 9.98 20.50 11.46
CA CYS A 163 10.16 20.36 10.02
C CYS A 163 8.80 20.23 9.33
N PRO A 164 8.38 21.23 8.54
CA PRO A 164 7.16 21.10 7.75
C PRO A 164 7.36 20.25 6.50
N LYS A 165 8.59 20.16 5.96
CA LYS A 165 8.89 19.39 4.73
C LYS A 165 10.23 18.67 4.71
N ASN A 166 11.30 19.28 5.25
CA ASN A 166 12.62 18.68 5.20
C ASN A 166 13.49 19.15 6.38
N CYS A 167 14.57 18.42 6.65
CA CYS A 167 15.58 18.73 7.65
C CYS A 167 16.91 19.09 6.95
N SER A 168 17.63 20.08 7.47
CA SER A 168 18.87 20.58 6.85
C SER A 168 20.10 19.72 7.14
N GLY A 169 20.02 18.80 8.11
CA GLY A 169 21.16 17.98 8.54
C GLY A 169 21.33 16.70 7.71
N THR A 170 22.55 16.20 7.62
CA THR A 170 22.85 14.92 6.98
C THR A 170 22.19 13.77 7.76
N ASN A 171 21.55 12.84 7.04
CA ASN A 171 20.77 11.74 7.63
C ASN A 171 19.66 12.19 8.61
N HIS A 172 19.21 13.44 8.52
CA HIS A 172 18.04 13.88 9.26
C HIS A 172 16.79 13.57 8.43
N LEU A 173 15.83 12.92 9.08
CA LEU A 173 14.53 12.58 8.52
C LEU A 173 13.47 13.42 9.21
N CYS A 174 12.49 13.89 8.43
CA CYS A 174 11.35 14.60 8.96
C CYS A 174 10.22 13.60 9.24
N VAL A 175 9.98 13.33 10.51
CA VAL A 175 9.01 12.31 10.97
C VAL A 175 7.76 13.01 11.50
N ARG A 176 6.56 12.45 11.29
CA ARG A 176 5.25 13.00 11.73
C ARG A 176 4.83 14.32 11.06
N SER A 177 5.30 14.59 9.85
CA SER A 177 4.99 15.85 9.16
C SER A 177 3.53 15.99 8.71
N GLU A 178 2.81 14.88 8.54
CA GLU A 178 1.49 14.87 7.86
C GLU A 178 0.32 15.41 8.67
N LYS A 179 0.32 15.23 9.99
CA LYS A 179 -0.85 15.53 10.83
C LYS A 179 -1.06 17.02 11.05
N ASP A 180 0.01 17.71 11.43
CA ASP A 180 -0.06 19.10 11.90
C ASP A 180 0.91 20.04 11.16
N GLY A 181 1.61 19.54 10.13
CA GLY A 181 2.71 20.27 9.48
C GLY A 181 3.89 20.54 10.43
N LYS A 182 3.91 19.87 11.59
CA LYS A 182 4.88 20.00 12.68
C LYS A 182 5.66 18.71 12.84
N GLY A 183 6.34 18.30 11.77
CA GLY A 183 7.25 17.16 11.85
C GLY A 183 8.41 17.44 12.79
N VAL A 184 9.11 16.38 13.19
CA VAL A 184 10.29 16.44 14.05
C VAL A 184 11.49 15.91 13.29
N CYS A 185 12.58 16.66 13.27
CA CYS A 185 13.84 16.20 12.70
C CYS A 185 14.52 15.19 13.62
N MET A 186 14.79 14.00 13.10
CA MET A 186 15.47 12.94 13.82
C MET A 186 16.59 12.35 12.96
N VAL A 187 17.71 11.98 13.57
CA VAL A 187 18.79 11.28 12.89
C VAL A 187 18.45 9.79 12.85
N SER A 188 18.23 9.25 11.65
CA SER A 188 17.91 7.83 11.45
C SER A 188 18.47 7.33 10.13
N THR A 189 18.71 6.01 10.07
CA THR A 189 19.17 5.30 8.88
C THR A 189 18.03 4.77 8.02
N THR A 190 16.77 4.98 8.42
CA THR A 190 15.61 4.52 7.66
C THR A 190 15.56 5.19 6.28
N ARG A 191 15.40 4.38 5.22
CA ARG A 191 15.31 4.81 3.83
C ARG A 191 14.08 4.20 3.20
N TYR A 192 13.49 4.93 2.26
CA TYR A 192 12.54 4.34 1.31
C TYR A 192 13.32 3.84 0.09
N VAL A 193 13.06 2.60 -0.31
CA VAL A 193 13.65 1.99 -1.50
C VAL A 193 12.50 1.56 -2.40
N PRO A 194 12.36 2.13 -3.61
CA PRO A 194 11.39 1.65 -4.59
C PRO A 194 11.66 0.18 -4.91
N ALA A 195 10.66 -0.68 -4.73
CA ALA A 195 10.74 -2.09 -5.05
C ALA A 195 9.91 -2.36 -6.32
N TYR A 196 10.60 -2.67 -7.42
CA TYR A 196 10.01 -3.04 -8.70
C TYR A 196 10.96 -3.98 -9.44
N SER A 197 10.41 -4.71 -10.41
CA SER A 197 11.18 -5.61 -11.28
C SER A 197 12.33 -4.86 -11.97
N THR A 198 13.55 -5.41 -11.93
CA THR A 198 14.73 -4.87 -12.63
C THR A 198 14.57 -4.91 -14.14
N ARG A 199 13.60 -5.69 -14.64
CA ARG A 199 13.19 -5.72 -16.05
C ARG A 199 12.28 -4.56 -16.44
N LEU A 200 11.84 -3.71 -15.52
CA LEU A 200 11.07 -2.52 -15.84
C LEU A 200 11.98 -1.30 -15.78
N LYS A 201 11.97 -0.47 -16.82
CA LYS A 201 12.68 0.79 -16.88
C LYS A 201 11.70 1.93 -17.08
N PHE A 202 11.78 2.96 -16.25
CA PHE A 202 11.01 4.18 -16.48
C PHE A 202 11.83 5.13 -17.36
N GLU A 203 11.35 5.39 -18.57
CA GLU A 203 11.97 6.30 -19.53
C GLU A 203 10.90 7.09 -20.28
N SER A 204 11.16 8.38 -20.50
CA SER A 204 10.26 9.28 -21.25
C SER A 204 8.80 9.23 -20.77
N GLU A 205 8.59 9.30 -19.45
CA GLU A 205 7.27 9.26 -18.80
C GLU A 205 6.50 7.93 -19.00
N SER A 206 7.19 6.86 -19.38
CA SER A 206 6.57 5.56 -19.62
C SER A 206 7.41 4.40 -19.06
N TRP A 207 6.73 3.29 -18.79
CA TRP A 207 7.39 2.06 -18.37
C TRP A 207 7.69 1.19 -19.59
N GLU A 208 8.96 0.86 -19.76
CA GLU A 208 9.46 -0.05 -20.79
C GLU A 208 9.84 -1.39 -20.18
N LEU A 209 9.47 -2.47 -20.87
CA LEU A 209 9.87 -3.83 -20.51
C LEU A 209 11.20 -4.16 -21.18
N LEU A 210 12.20 -4.38 -20.35
CA LEU A 210 13.51 -4.83 -20.76
C LEU A 210 13.52 -6.34 -21.08
N PRO A 211 14.26 -6.75 -22.13
CA PRO A 211 14.50 -8.16 -22.41
C PRO A 211 15.17 -8.88 -21.22
N PRO A 212 14.91 -10.18 -21.00
CA PRO A 212 15.50 -10.94 -19.89
C PRO A 212 17.04 -10.96 -19.80
N ASN A 213 17.75 -10.57 -20.87
CA ASN A 213 19.21 -10.59 -21.00
C ASN A 213 19.81 -9.19 -21.25
N SER A 214 19.06 -8.11 -21.03
CA SER A 214 19.55 -6.77 -21.37
C SER A 214 20.49 -6.16 -20.32
N SER A 215 20.60 -6.78 -19.14
CA SER A 215 21.44 -6.32 -18.03
C SER A 215 22.48 -7.39 -17.67
N ASP A 216 23.61 -6.95 -17.09
CA ASP A 216 24.57 -7.82 -16.40
C ASP A 216 24.01 -8.45 -15.10
N ASP A 217 22.71 -8.24 -14.83
CA ASP A 217 22.02 -8.74 -13.65
C ASP A 217 21.47 -10.15 -13.94
N PRO A 218 22.03 -11.21 -13.31
CA PRO A 218 21.53 -12.57 -13.49
C PRO A 218 20.07 -12.74 -13.07
N MET A 219 19.52 -11.81 -12.25
CA MET A 219 18.11 -11.81 -11.86
C MET A 219 17.15 -11.42 -12.98
N GLY A 220 17.61 -10.72 -14.03
CA GLY A 220 16.77 -10.38 -15.18
C GLY A 220 16.11 -11.58 -15.88
N LEU A 221 16.66 -12.79 -15.72
CA LEU A 221 16.11 -14.03 -16.29
C LEU A 221 14.91 -14.59 -15.52
N VAL A 222 14.86 -14.38 -14.21
CA VAL A 222 13.88 -14.99 -13.29
C VAL A 222 12.99 -13.97 -12.59
N ASP A 223 13.31 -12.68 -12.73
CA ASP A 223 12.60 -11.58 -12.10
C ASP A 223 11.16 -11.45 -12.66
N PRO A 224 10.13 -11.56 -11.79
CA PRO A 224 8.74 -11.56 -12.21
C PRO A 224 8.28 -10.14 -12.59
N VAL A 225 7.57 -10.05 -13.71
CA VAL A 225 6.99 -8.79 -14.19
C VAL A 225 5.49 -8.81 -13.96
N TRP A 226 5.02 -7.98 -13.04
CA TRP A 226 3.59 -7.78 -12.76
C TRP A 226 3.21 -6.33 -13.05
N THR A 227 2.14 -6.14 -13.83
CA THR A 227 1.55 -4.83 -14.10
C THR A 227 0.06 -4.88 -13.82
N GLU A 228 -0.45 -3.81 -13.21
CA GLU A 228 -1.88 -3.68 -12.94
C GLU A 228 -2.56 -2.87 -14.05
N SER A 229 -3.78 -3.24 -14.42
CA SER A 229 -4.56 -2.51 -15.41
C SER A 229 -5.03 -1.16 -14.86
N ASN A 230 -5.03 -0.11 -15.68
CA ASN A 230 -5.62 1.17 -15.27
C ASN A 230 -7.16 1.12 -15.37
N TRP A 231 -7.86 1.45 -14.29
CA TRP A 231 -9.31 1.69 -14.30
C TRP A 231 -9.64 3.14 -13.94
N ARG A 232 -10.84 3.61 -14.33
CA ARG A 232 -11.31 4.96 -13.95
C ARG A 232 -12.06 4.94 -12.63
N THR A 233 -13.22 4.28 -12.61
CA THR A 233 -14.06 4.18 -11.43
C THR A 233 -14.69 2.81 -11.42
N ILE A 234 -14.47 2.09 -10.33
CA ILE A 234 -15.15 0.84 -10.05
C ILE A 234 -16.33 1.19 -9.16
N GLY A 235 -17.54 0.83 -9.59
CA GLY A 235 -18.75 1.11 -8.84
C GLY A 235 -19.73 -0.03 -8.99
N LEU A 236 -20.49 -0.29 -7.92
CA LEU A 236 -21.59 -1.24 -7.92
C LEU A 236 -22.89 -0.46 -7.75
N GLN A 237 -23.83 -0.65 -8.68
CA GLN A 237 -25.16 -0.07 -8.61
C GLN A 237 -26.20 -1.17 -8.75
N VAL A 238 -27.19 -1.16 -7.86
CA VAL A 238 -28.30 -2.10 -7.87
C VAL A 238 -29.56 -1.33 -8.24
N TYR A 239 -30.25 -1.77 -9.29
CA TYR A 239 -31.50 -1.17 -9.74
C TYR A 239 -32.45 -2.24 -10.26
N THR A 240 -33.75 -1.97 -10.16
CA THR A 240 -34.77 -2.82 -10.75
C THR A 240 -34.89 -2.54 -12.24
N VAL A 241 -34.83 -3.58 -13.06
CA VAL A 241 -34.99 -3.47 -14.51
C VAL A 241 -36.46 -3.58 -14.86
N GLN A 242 -36.98 -2.60 -15.61
CA GLN A 242 -38.35 -2.63 -16.12
C GLN A 242 -38.48 -3.60 -17.30
N HIS A 243 -39.66 -4.18 -17.49
CA HIS A 243 -39.89 -5.13 -18.59
C HIS A 243 -39.82 -4.40 -19.94
N ALA A 244 -39.00 -4.89 -20.88
CA ALA A 244 -38.74 -4.25 -22.17
C ALA A 244 -40.00 -3.94 -23.00
N PHE A 245 -41.06 -4.71 -22.80
CA PHE A 245 -42.36 -4.45 -23.43
C PHE A 245 -42.96 -3.10 -22.99
N TYR A 246 -42.82 -2.74 -21.72
CA TYR A 246 -43.31 -1.46 -21.21
C TYR A 246 -42.54 -0.30 -21.86
N ASP A 247 -41.21 -0.40 -21.95
CA ASP A 247 -40.36 0.61 -22.59
C ASP A 247 -40.75 0.80 -24.06
N THR A 248 -41.05 -0.30 -24.74
CA THR A 248 -41.51 -0.28 -26.14
C THR A 248 -42.86 0.42 -26.28
N ILE A 249 -43.82 0.14 -25.40
CA ILE A 249 -45.12 0.83 -25.39
C ILE A 249 -44.94 2.32 -25.15
N VAL A 250 -44.15 2.71 -24.14
CA VAL A 250 -43.90 4.11 -23.80
C VAL A 250 -43.27 4.85 -24.99
N LEU A 251 -42.29 4.23 -25.65
CA LEU A 251 -41.65 4.80 -26.84
C LEU A 251 -42.64 4.98 -27.99
N LEU A 252 -43.42 3.95 -28.33
CA LEU A 252 -44.40 4.00 -29.43
C LEU A 252 -45.53 5.00 -29.15
N ALA A 253 -46.00 5.08 -27.90
CA ALA A 253 -46.98 6.06 -27.48
C ALA A 253 -46.43 7.48 -27.61
N GLY A 254 -45.18 7.71 -27.18
CA GLY A 254 -44.48 8.98 -27.33
C GLY A 254 -44.37 9.42 -28.79
N VAL A 255 -43.86 8.54 -29.67
CA VAL A 255 -43.73 8.82 -31.11
C VAL A 255 -45.09 9.14 -31.74
N SER A 256 -46.11 8.35 -31.42
CA SER A 256 -47.46 8.54 -31.96
C SER A 256 -48.04 9.90 -31.55
N LEU A 257 -47.88 10.30 -30.28
CA LEU A 257 -48.34 11.60 -29.78
C LEU A 257 -47.61 12.75 -30.49
N THR A 258 -46.31 12.64 -30.72
CA THR A 258 -45.53 13.66 -31.45
C THR A 258 -46.01 13.81 -32.89
N ILE A 259 -46.26 12.70 -33.61
CA ILE A 259 -46.78 12.74 -34.98
C ILE A 259 -48.17 13.39 -35.01
N LEU A 260 -49.06 13.00 -34.10
CA LEU A 260 -50.41 13.56 -34.03
C LEU A 260 -50.39 15.06 -33.72
N ALA A 261 -49.54 15.50 -32.79
CA ALA A 261 -49.36 16.92 -32.48
C ALA A 261 -48.84 17.70 -33.70
N TYR A 262 -47.85 17.17 -34.42
CA TYR A 262 -47.33 17.78 -35.64
C TYR A 262 -48.41 17.92 -36.72
N LEU A 263 -49.19 16.86 -36.96
CA LEU A 263 -50.30 16.89 -37.91
C LEU A 263 -51.38 17.90 -37.48
N ALA A 264 -51.72 17.96 -36.20
CA ALA A 264 -52.67 18.94 -35.68
C ALA A 264 -52.18 20.38 -35.89
N ILE A 265 -50.89 20.66 -35.66
CA ILE A 265 -50.29 21.97 -35.93
C ILE A 265 -50.40 22.32 -37.42
N LEU A 266 -50.09 21.40 -38.33
CA LEU A 266 -50.22 21.62 -39.77
C LEU A 266 -51.67 21.93 -40.18
N LEU A 267 -52.64 21.19 -39.62
CA LEU A 267 -54.07 21.41 -39.90
C LEU A 267 -54.53 22.76 -39.37
N ILE A 268 -54.22 23.10 -38.12
CA ILE A 268 -54.59 24.39 -37.50
C ILE A 268 -53.96 25.54 -38.29
N ARG A 269 -52.68 25.44 -38.66
CA ARG A 269 -52.00 26.44 -39.48
C ARG A 269 -52.65 26.61 -40.84
N SER A 270 -53.10 25.53 -41.47
CA SER A 270 -53.85 25.58 -42.74
C SER A 270 -55.20 26.28 -42.58
N ILE A 271 -55.94 25.97 -41.51
CA ILE A 271 -57.23 26.62 -41.20
C ILE A 271 -57.05 28.11 -40.96
N ILE A 272 -56.09 28.51 -40.12
CA ILE A 272 -55.78 29.92 -39.83
C ILE A 272 -55.38 30.65 -41.11
N ASN A 273 -54.50 30.07 -41.94
CA ASN A 273 -54.08 30.67 -43.21
C ASN A 273 -55.24 30.81 -44.22
N LYS A 274 -56.22 29.89 -44.20
CA LYS A 274 -57.44 30.03 -45.03
C LYS A 274 -58.34 31.14 -44.51
N ALA A 275 -58.55 31.22 -43.20
CA ALA A 275 -59.36 32.27 -42.57
C ALA A 275 -58.74 33.67 -42.77
N LEU A 276 -57.41 33.81 -42.69
CA LEU A 276 -56.71 35.07 -42.92
C LEU A 276 -56.64 35.51 -44.39
N LYS A 277 -56.95 34.61 -45.35
CA LYS A 277 -57.03 34.93 -46.80
C LYS A 277 -58.44 35.30 -47.25
N GLN A 278 -59.40 35.36 -46.33
CA GLN A 278 -60.82 35.63 -46.62
C GLN A 278 -61.25 37.09 -46.42
N ASP A 279 -60.30 38.02 -46.27
CA ASP A 279 -60.47 39.48 -46.46
C ASP A 279 -59.75 39.93 -47.74
#